data_AF-A0A969ZP97-F1
#
_entry.id   AF-A0A969ZP97-F1
#
_cell.length_a   1.000
_cell.length_b   1.000
_cell.length_c   1.000
_cell.angle_alpha   90.00
_cell.angle_beta   90.00
_cell.angle_gamma   90.00
#
_symmetry.space_group_name_H-M   'P 1'
#
loop_
_entity.id
_entity.type
_entity.pdbx_description
1 polymer ?
#
loop_
_entity_poly.entity_id
_entity_poly.type
_entity_poly.pdbx_seq_one_letter_code
_entity_poly.pdbx_strand_id
1 'polypeptide(L)'
;ALVPVSSIGLYIDLIRPKLQWNNPQEAIKQNMNAMLAMLIGFLAVSVFGIAGFLVTIFITNIYAMFGIMVLILSAVSYICLLVLDKTADKAYWKIEG
;
A
#
# COMPACT_ATOMS: atom_id res chain seq x y z
N ALA A 1 0.07 -5.98 -7.26
CA ALA A 1 -0.02 -5.72 -5.81
C ALA A 1 1.05 -4.76 -5.28
N LEU A 2 2.20 -4.59 -5.96
CA LEU A 2 3.28 -3.72 -5.48
C LEU A 2 2.84 -2.27 -5.25
N VAL A 3 2.20 -1.63 -6.23
CA VAL A 3 1.80 -0.21 -6.14
C VAL A 3 0.90 0.06 -4.92
N PRO A 4 -0.19 -0.68 -4.66
CA PRO A 4 -0.99 -0.50 -3.45
C PRO A 4 -0.19 -0.68 -2.16
N VAL A 5 0.67 -1.70 -2.08
CA VAL A 5 1.46 -1.99 -0.86
C VAL A 5 2.46 -0.87 -0.58
N SER A 6 3.19 -0.41 -1.59
CA SER A 6 4.11 0.73 -1.46
C SER A 6 3.37 2.02 -1.09
N SER A 7 2.19 2.26 -1.69
CA SER A 7 1.37 3.44 -1.40
C SER A 7 0.88 3.43 0.05
N ILE A 8 0.53 2.27 0.61
CA ILE A 8 0.16 2.12 2.03
C ILE A 8 1.34 2.49 2.94
N GLY A 9 2.55 2.03 2.61
CA GLY A 9 3.75 2.39 3.39
C GLY A 9 3.97 3.90 3.42
N LEU A 10 3.96 4.53 2.24
CA LEU A 10 4.09 5.99 2.11
C LEU A 10 2.97 6.72 2.87
N TYR A 11 1.74 6.23 2.79
CA TYR A 11 0.61 6.82 3.50
C TYR A 11 0.78 6.78 5.03
N ILE A 12 1.32 5.68 5.58
CA ILE A 12 1.62 5.58 7.01
C ILE A 12 2.70 6.59 7.40
N ASP A 13 3.75 6.71 6.60
CA ASP A 13 4.84 7.66 6.83
C ASP A 13 4.35 9.11 6.82
N LEU A 14 3.41 9.46 5.92
CA LEU A 14 2.83 10.79 5.84
C LEU A 14 1.92 11.13 7.04
N ILE A 15 1.19 10.14 7.59
CA ILE A 15 0.28 10.38 8.73
C ILE A 15 0.99 10.35 10.08
N ARG A 16 2.05 9.54 10.20
CA ARG A 16 2.90 9.47 11.38
C ARG A 16 4.35 9.85 11.04
N PRO A 17 4.61 11.10 10.63
CA PRO A 17 5.95 11.51 10.25
C PRO A 17 6.86 11.49 11.48
N LYS A 18 7.94 10.73 11.39
CA LYS A 18 9.01 10.70 12.39
C LYS A 18 10.26 11.36 11.82
N LEU A 19 10.42 12.65 12.12
CA LEU A 19 11.51 13.48 11.59
C LEU A 19 12.73 13.51 12.52
N GLN A 20 12.53 13.25 13.81
CA GLN A 20 13.58 13.21 14.82
C GLN A 20 13.88 11.76 15.18
N TRP A 21 15.14 11.36 15.03
CA TRP A 21 15.64 10.03 15.33
C TRP A 21 16.77 10.14 16.34
N ASN A 22 16.79 9.26 17.34
CA ASN A 22 17.82 9.33 18.37
C ASN A 22 19.16 8.79 17.86
N ASN A 23 19.12 7.83 16.93
CA ASN A 23 20.29 7.27 16.28
C ASN A 23 19.91 6.75 14.88
N PRO A 24 20.89 6.56 13.97
CA PRO A 24 20.63 6.09 12.61
C PRO A 24 20.10 4.64 12.56
N GLN A 25 20.38 3.82 13.58
CA GLN A 25 19.87 2.44 13.62
C GLN A 25 18.36 2.41 13.85
N GLU A 26 17.82 3.38 14.59
CA GLU A 26 16.39 3.52 14.88
C GLU A 26 15.60 3.75 13.58
N ALA A 27 16.13 4.60 12.69
CA ALA A 27 15.51 4.93 11.40
C ALA A 27 15.41 3.72 10.46
N ILE A 28 16.38 2.81 10.51
CA ILE A 28 16.49 1.69 9.57
C ILE A 28 15.89 0.40 10.15
N LYS A 29 16.24 0.04 11.40
CA LYS A 29 15.97 -1.29 11.96
C LYS A 29 14.79 -1.33 12.93
N GLN A 30 14.46 -0.21 13.59
CA GLN A 30 13.43 -0.12 14.62
C GLN A 30 12.28 0.82 14.24
N ASN A 31 12.13 1.09 12.94
CA ASN A 31 11.08 1.95 12.44
C ASN A 31 9.70 1.27 12.57
N MET A 32 8.88 1.78 13.49
CA MET A 32 7.53 1.26 13.74
C MET A 32 6.59 1.48 12.56
N ASN A 33 6.77 2.56 11.78
CA ASN A 33 6.00 2.77 10.56
C ASN A 33 6.30 1.67 9.53
N ALA A 34 7.57 1.28 9.38
CA ALA A 34 7.96 0.19 8.49
C ALA A 34 7.36 -1.15 8.92
N MET A 35 7.32 -1.44 10.23
CA MET A 35 6.66 -2.64 10.76
C MET A 35 5.15 -2.63 10.46
N LEU A 36 4.47 -1.51 10.68
CA LEU A 36 3.05 -1.36 10.37
C LEU A 36 2.78 -1.48 8.87
N ALA A 37 3.61 -0.87 8.03
CA ALA A 37 3.53 -0.98 6.57
C ALA A 37 3.67 -2.42 6.11
N MET A 38 4.59 -3.19 6.71
CA MET A 38 4.76 -4.60 6.40
C MET A 38 3.53 -5.43 6.81
N LEU A 39 2.97 -5.20 8.00
CA LEU A 39 1.79 -5.92 8.47
C LEU A 39 0.56 -5.64 7.58
N ILE A 40 0.30 -4.36 7.29
CA ILE A 40 -0.84 -3.98 6.43
C ILE A 40 -0.59 -4.41 4.98
N GLY A 41 0.65 -4.32 4.50
CA GLY A 41 1.06 -4.81 3.18
C GLY A 41 0.83 -6.31 3.03
N PHE A 42 1.16 -7.11 4.06
CA PHE A 42 0.88 -8.54 4.09
C PHE A 42 -0.61 -8.84 4.01
N LEU A 43 -1.44 -8.10 4.76
CA LEU A 43 -2.90 -8.23 4.70
C LEU A 43 -3.43 -7.86 3.31
N ALA A 44 -2.93 -6.77 2.71
CA ALA A 44 -3.33 -6.35 1.37
C ALA A 44 -2.99 -7.40 0.30
N VAL A 45 -1.78 -7.97 0.35
CA VAL A 45 -1.39 -9.06 -0.56
C VAL A 45 -2.26 -10.30 -0.34
N SER A 46 -2.57 -10.64 0.91
CA SER A 46 -3.45 -11.76 1.25
C SER A 46 -4.86 -11.58 0.66
N VAL A 47 -5.41 -10.37 0.75
CA VAL A 47 -6.71 -10.03 0.14
C VAL A 47 -6.67 -10.20 -1.38
N PHE A 48 -5.61 -9.74 -2.04
CA PHE A 48 -5.46 -9.97 -3.49
C PHE A 48 -5.28 -11.45 -3.84
N GLY A 49 -4.60 -12.22 -2.99
CA GLY A 49 -4.48 -13.68 -3.15
C GLY A 49 -5.84 -14.38 -3.07
N ILE A 50 -6.66 -14.02 -2.07
CA ILE A 50 -8.03 -14.52 -1.92
C ILE A 50 -8.89 -14.12 -3.12
N ALA A 51 -8.80 -12.86 -3.57
CA ALA A 51 -9.52 -12.41 -4.76
C ALA A 51 -9.13 -13.22 -6.01
N GLY A 52 -7.84 -13.48 -6.19
CA GLY A 52 -7.33 -14.33 -7.28
C GLY A 52 -7.86 -15.76 -7.19
N PHE A 53 -7.87 -16.35 -6.00
CA PHE A 53 -8.44 -17.68 -5.76
C PHE A 53 -9.94 -17.74 -6.06
N LEU A 54 -10.71 -16.74 -5.63
CA LEU A 54 -12.14 -16.67 -5.94
C LEU A 54 -12.39 -16.57 -7.45
N VAL A 55 -11.58 -15.79 -8.18
CA VAL A 55 -11.65 -15.71 -9.65
C VAL A 55 -11.42 -17.08 -10.27
N THR A 56 -10.55 -17.93 -9.73
CA THR A 56 -10.31 -19.28 -10.26
C THR A 56 -11.47 -20.25 -10.03
N ILE A 57 -12.31 -20.00 -9.02
CA ILE A 57 -13.52 -20.81 -8.76
C ILE A 57 -14.62 -20.47 -9.77
N PHE A 58 -14.81 -19.18 -10.08
CA PHE A 58 -15.94 -18.73 -10.89
C PHE A 58 -15.64 -18.64 -12.38
N ILE A 59 -14.38 -18.49 -12.77
CA ILE A 59 -13.97 -18.23 -14.16
C ILE A 59 -13.02 -19.34 -14.62
N THR A 60 -13.40 -20.06 -15.66
CA THR A 60 -12.60 -21.16 -16.23
C THR A 60 -11.66 -20.70 -17.34
N ASN A 61 -11.97 -19.58 -17.99
CA ASN A 61 -11.13 -19.03 -19.06
C ASN A 61 -9.92 -18.30 -18.47
N ILE A 62 -8.72 -18.83 -18.70
CA ILE A 62 -7.46 -18.30 -18.17
C ILE A 62 -7.21 -16.83 -18.54
N TYR A 63 -7.53 -16.42 -19.77
CA TYR A 63 -7.34 -15.03 -20.20
C TYR A 63 -8.29 -14.08 -19.47
N ALA A 64 -9.54 -14.51 -19.25
CA ALA A 64 -10.50 -13.75 -18.46
C ALA A 64 -10.05 -13.61 -17.00
N MET A 65 -9.46 -14.65 -16.41
CA MET A 65 -8.93 -14.59 -15.03
C MET A 65 -7.83 -13.53 -14.90
N PHE A 66 -6.83 -13.57 -15.79
CA PHE A 66 -5.76 -12.56 -15.79
C PHE A 66 -6.30 -11.16 -16.08
N GLY A 67 -7.23 -11.04 -17.04
CA GLY A 67 -7.88 -9.76 -17.36
C GLY A 67 -8.58 -9.14 -16.16
N ILE A 68 -9.39 -9.93 -15.44
CA ILE A 68 -10.08 -9.47 -14.22
C ILE A 68 -9.08 -9.06 -13.15
N MET A 69 -8.03 -9.85 -12.92
CA MET A 69 -7.02 -9.53 -11.91
C MET A 69 -6.23 -8.25 -12.24
N VAL A 70 -5.93 -8.01 -13.52
CA VAL A 70 -5.31 -6.77 -13.97
C VAL A 70 -6.24 -5.58 -13.74
N LEU A 71 -7.54 -5.71 -14.05
CA LEU A 71 -8.52 -4.67 -13.80
C LEU A 71 -8.65 -4.34 -12.31
N ILE A 72 -8.74 -5.35 -11.45
CA ILE A 72 -8.79 -5.16 -9.99
C ILE A 72 -7.52 -4.46 -9.49
N LEU A 73 -6.34 -4.95 -9.87
CA LEU A 73 -5.08 -4.38 -9.41
C LEU A 73 -4.87 -2.95 -9.90
N SER A 74 -5.21 -2.65 -11.16
CA SER A 74 -5.09 -1.30 -11.72
C SER A 74 -6.06 -0.32 -11.08
N ALA A 75 -7.33 -0.72 -10.90
CA ALA A 75 -8.33 0.11 -10.22
C ALA A 75 -7.92 0.44 -8.78
N VAL A 76 -7.49 -0.57 -8.00
CA VAL A 76 -7.03 -0.34 -6.62
C VAL A 76 -5.77 0.51 -6.58
N SER A 77 -4.81 0.28 -7.50
CA SER A 77 -3.59 1.10 -7.59
C SER A 77 -3.93 2.56 -7.84
N TYR A 78 -4.84 2.83 -8.78
CA TYR A 78 -5.28 4.18 -9.10
C TYR A 78 -5.92 4.87 -7.88
N ILE A 79 -6.82 4.18 -7.17
CA ILE A 79 -7.44 4.71 -5.95
C ILE A 79 -6.40 5.00 -4.86
N CYS A 80 -5.46 4.08 -4.62
CA CYS A 80 -4.38 4.28 -3.65
C CYS A 80 -3.54 5.51 -3.97
N LEU A 81 -3.20 5.74 -5.24
CA LEU A 81 -2.43 6.91 -5.65
C LEU A 81 -3.23 8.21 -5.47
N LEU A 82 -4.52 8.23 -5.82
CA LEU A 82 -5.38 9.40 -5.58
C LEU A 82 -5.50 9.76 -4.09
N VAL A 83 -5.58 8.76 -3.22
CA VAL A 83 -5.61 8.98 -1.77
C VAL A 83 -4.25 9.50 -1.29
N LEU A 84 -3.17 8.88 -1.75
CA LEU A 84 -1.81 9.24 -1.36
C LEU A 84 -1.48 10.69 -1.74
N ASP A 85 -1.81 11.10 -2.96
CA ASP A 85 -1.56 12.46 -3.47
C ASP A 85 -2.26 13.52 -2.59
N LYS A 86 -3.55 13.32 -2.31
CA LYS A 86 -4.33 14.21 -1.43
C LYS A 86 -3.80 14.26 0.00
N THR A 87 -3.23 13.16 0.49
CA THR A 87 -2.66 13.11 1.84
C THR A 87 -1.26 13.71 1.88
N ALA A 88 -0.48 13.57 0.80
CA ALA A 88 0.86 14.12 0.68
C ALA A 88 0.84 15.65 0.78
N ASP A 89 -0.04 16.32 0.02
CA ASP A 89 -0.19 17.78 0.09
C ASP A 89 -0.49 18.26 1.50
N LYS A 90 -1.44 17.60 2.18
CA LYS A 90 -1.84 17.95 3.55
C LYS A 90 -0.73 17.71 4.56
N ALA A 91 -0.01 16.60 4.42
CA ALA A 91 1.09 16.25 5.31
C ALA A 91 2.27 17.23 5.14
N TYR A 92 2.57 17.61 3.89
CA TYR A 92 3.61 18.59 3.57
C TYR A 92 3.34 19.94 4.25
N TRP A 93 2.15 20.51 4.06
CA TRP A 93 1.79 21.78 4.69
C TRP A 93 1.78 21.73 6.22
N LYS A 94 1.48 20.57 6.81
CA LYS A 94 1.54 20.39 8.26
C LYS A 94 2.97 20.32 8.82
N ILE A 95 3.93 19.92 7.99
CA ILE A 95 5.34 19.81 8.39
C ILE A 95 6.07 21.14 8.17
N GLU A 96 5.75 21.86 7.10
CA GLU A 96 6.41 23.14 6.77
C GLU A 96 5.73 24.38 7.35
N GLY A 97 4.43 24.32 7.65
CA GLY A 97 3.67 25.41 8.28
C GLY A 97 3.75 25.37 9.80
#